data_AF-A0A3D0FSW1-F1
#
_entry.id   AF-A0A3D0FSW1-F1
#
_cell.length_a   1.000
_cell.length_b   1.000
_cell.length_c   1.000
_cell.angle_alpha   90.00
_cell.angle_beta   90.00
_cell.angle_gamma   90.00
#
_symmetry.space_group_name_H-M   'P 1'
#
loop_
_entity.id
_entity.type
_entity.pdbx_description
1 polymer ?
#
loop_
_entity_poly.entity_id
_entity_poly.type
_entity_poly.pdbx_seq_one_letter_code
_entity_poly.pdbx_strand_id
1 'polypeptide(L)'
;MTGIEWAAIIGAAAWLPQIGYFVWHLVKKPRLRFSAETTIEIGFTSFGPIANPSFSISSTRKEALIENVNMAISHDDGDTHNFRWQMLDEKGFEGKSSKGETIEMRRSQSASALKIGTIGLIERKIAFQDIHFKIEYSKLLEMLIGREKILFEKDRPHYPENVFLLKEYDDLLSFLKKQFYWKEGKYTIALTVDEASSKKPHKEIFEFVLNKQNIDSLEMNIAMVQLYIDELFLLRAGRIQTLTLINWNWVYTNIDRKQN
;
A
#
# COMPACT_ATOMS: atom_id res chain seq x y z
N MET A 1 65.48 -9.09 -16.70
CA MET A 1 64.15 -9.72 -16.75
C MET A 1 64.18 -10.83 -17.78
N THR A 2 63.88 -12.06 -17.39
CA THR A 2 63.89 -13.23 -18.28
C THR A 2 62.57 -13.33 -19.06
N GLY A 3 62.55 -14.03 -20.20
CA GLY A 3 61.31 -14.25 -20.98
C GLY A 3 60.22 -14.96 -20.19
N ILE A 4 60.61 -15.77 -19.20
CA ILE A 4 59.71 -16.48 -18.29
C ILE A 4 59.02 -15.51 -17.30
N GLU A 5 59.75 -14.51 -16.80
CA GLU A 5 59.18 -13.46 -15.92
C GLU A 5 58.15 -12.61 -16.66
N TRP A 6 58.40 -12.26 -17.93
CA TRP A 6 57.43 -11.56 -18.76
C TRP A 6 56.19 -12.40 -19.04
N ALA A 7 56.35 -13.69 -19.35
CA ALA A 7 55.22 -14.61 -19.55
C ALA A 7 54.36 -14.75 -18.28
N ALA A 8 54.98 -14.80 -17.10
CA ALA A 8 54.28 -14.86 -15.82
C ALA A 8 53.50 -13.56 -15.52
N ILE A 9 54.09 -12.40 -15.78
CA ILE A 9 53.42 -11.09 -15.59
C ILE A 9 52.23 -10.96 -16.53
N ILE A 10 52.39 -11.32 -17.81
CA ILE A 10 51.31 -11.26 -18.80
C ILE A 10 50.20 -12.27 -18.46
N GLY A 11 50.56 -13.48 -18.04
CA GLY A 11 49.60 -14.50 -17.59
C GLY A 11 48.80 -14.07 -16.35
N ALA A 12 49.44 -13.41 -15.38
CA ALA A 12 48.76 -12.84 -14.22
C ALA A 12 47.86 -11.64 -14.62
N ALA A 13 48.32 -10.79 -15.54
CA ALA A 13 47.57 -9.64 -16.02
C ALA A 13 46.36 -10.03 -16.89
N ALA A 14 46.39 -11.20 -17.53
CA ALA A 14 45.28 -11.72 -18.34
C ALA A 14 43.99 -11.95 -17.55
N TRP A 15 44.08 -12.07 -16.23
CA TRP A 15 42.92 -12.19 -15.32
C TRP A 15 42.40 -10.86 -14.80
N LEU A 16 43.13 -9.75 -14.97
CA LEU A 16 42.73 -8.43 -14.47
C LEU A 16 41.36 -7.98 -15.00
N PRO A 17 41.00 -8.16 -16.28
CA PRO A 17 39.67 -7.81 -16.77
C PRO A 17 38.55 -8.57 -16.07
N GLN A 18 38.74 -9.87 -15.83
CA GLN A 18 37.75 -10.75 -15.20
C GLN A 18 37.62 -10.42 -13.72
N ILE A 19 38.74 -10.28 -13.00
CA ILE A 19 38.74 -9.88 -11.58
C ILE A 19 38.13 -8.48 -11.43
N GLY A 20 38.53 -7.54 -12.29
CA GLY A 20 37.95 -6.19 -12.31
C GLY A 20 36.45 -6.20 -12.55
N TYR A 21 35.98 -7.03 -13.48
CA TYR A 21 34.55 -7.23 -13.75
C TYR A 21 33.80 -7.81 -12.53
N PHE A 22 34.35 -8.82 -11.86
CA PHE A 22 33.77 -9.40 -10.64
C PHE A 22 33.70 -8.38 -9.51
N VAL A 23 34.80 -7.68 -9.23
CA VAL A 23 34.86 -6.64 -8.20
C VAL A 23 33.85 -5.54 -8.51
N TRP A 24 33.77 -5.09 -9.77
CA TRP A 24 32.80 -4.10 -10.19
C TRP A 24 31.35 -4.56 -9.99
N HIS A 25 31.01 -5.80 -10.36
CA HIS A 25 29.66 -6.35 -10.16
C HIS A 25 29.27 -6.57 -8.70
N LEU A 26 30.24 -6.85 -7.83
CA LEU A 26 30.04 -6.97 -6.39
C LEU A 26 29.80 -5.61 -5.73
N VAL A 27 30.50 -4.56 -6.18
CA VAL A 27 30.39 -3.22 -5.61
C VAL A 27 29.25 -2.39 -6.23
N LYS A 28 28.80 -2.72 -7.44
CA LYS A 28 27.71 -2.01 -8.13
C LYS A 28 26.38 -2.20 -7.41
N LYS A 29 25.83 -1.10 -6.91
CA LYS A 29 24.50 -1.04 -6.28
C LYS A 29 23.39 -0.76 -7.29
N PRO A 30 22.17 -1.27 -7.06
CA PRO A 30 20.99 -0.88 -7.81
C PRO A 30 20.73 0.62 -7.63
N ARG A 31 20.11 1.22 -8.64
CA ARG A 31 19.68 2.63 -8.61
C ARG A 31 18.22 2.64 -8.99
N LEU A 32 17.37 2.83 -7.99
CA LEU A 32 15.94 2.91 -8.16
C LEU A 32 15.56 4.22 -8.88
N ARG A 33 14.58 4.13 -9.76
CA ARG A 33 13.93 5.27 -10.40
C ARG A 33 12.43 5.13 -10.23
N PHE A 34 11.84 6.13 -9.59
CA PHE A 34 10.40 6.27 -9.41
C PHE A 34 9.85 7.28 -10.41
N SER A 35 8.76 6.90 -11.06
CA SER A 35 7.95 7.79 -11.89
C SER A 35 6.54 7.74 -11.32
N ALA A 36 6.14 8.77 -10.60
CA ALA A 36 4.80 8.85 -10.04
C ALA A 36 3.81 9.28 -11.13
N GLU A 37 2.58 8.79 -11.06
CA GLU A 37 1.47 9.36 -11.81
C GLU A 37 1.19 10.79 -11.32
N THR A 38 0.47 11.57 -12.12
CA THR A 38 0.17 12.97 -11.79
C THR A 38 -0.88 13.11 -10.69
N THR A 39 -1.57 12.03 -10.34
CA THR A 39 -2.68 12.04 -9.38
C THR A 39 -2.49 11.03 -8.27
N ILE A 40 -3.03 11.34 -7.09
CA ILE A 40 -3.17 10.42 -5.96
C ILE A 40 -4.65 10.14 -5.70
N GLU A 41 -4.94 8.88 -5.38
CA GLU A 41 -6.26 8.43 -4.93
C GLU A 41 -6.33 8.52 -3.39
N ILE A 42 -7.24 9.34 -2.89
CA ILE A 42 -7.53 9.53 -1.47
C ILE A 42 -8.92 8.98 -1.17
N GLY A 43 -9.06 8.27 -0.06
CA GLY A 43 -10.33 7.67 0.35
C GLY A 43 -10.43 7.45 1.84
N PHE A 44 -11.61 7.00 2.25
CA PHE A 44 -11.89 6.52 3.59
C PHE A 44 -12.86 5.33 3.47
N THR A 45 -12.48 4.17 4.01
CA THR A 45 -13.25 2.93 3.88
C THR A 45 -13.26 2.16 5.20
N SER A 46 -13.81 0.94 5.21
CA SER A 46 -13.70 0.04 6.37
C SER A 46 -12.26 -0.33 6.73
N PHE A 47 -11.29 -0.11 5.84
CA PHE A 47 -9.86 -0.26 6.10
C PHE A 47 -9.19 1.00 6.67
N GLY A 48 -9.99 2.04 6.96
CA GLY A 48 -9.55 3.32 7.46
C GLY A 48 -9.27 4.33 6.34
N PRO A 49 -8.52 5.40 6.66
CA PRO A 49 -8.02 6.37 5.68
C PRO A 49 -7.09 5.69 4.68
N ILE A 50 -7.25 6.06 3.40
CA ILE A 50 -6.49 5.49 2.29
C ILE A 50 -5.84 6.62 1.52
N ALA A 51 -4.57 6.43 1.21
CA ALA A 51 -3.83 7.24 0.27
C ALA A 51 -3.00 6.31 -0.62
N ASN A 52 -3.34 6.27 -1.91
CA ASN A 52 -2.74 5.37 -2.88
C ASN A 52 -2.07 6.20 -3.98
N PRO A 53 -0.80 6.59 -3.80
CA PRO A 53 -0.02 7.13 -4.91
C PRO A 53 0.31 6.00 -5.89
N SER A 54 0.01 6.20 -7.17
CA SER A 54 0.43 5.30 -8.24
C SER A 54 1.83 5.68 -8.72
N PHE A 55 2.72 4.71 -8.83
CA PHE A 55 4.07 4.94 -9.36
C PHE A 55 4.65 3.73 -10.05
N SER A 56 5.45 3.99 -11.08
CA SER A 56 6.28 2.99 -11.74
C SER A 56 7.67 2.97 -11.12
N ILE A 57 8.15 1.77 -10.78
CA ILE A 57 9.48 1.56 -10.20
C ILE A 57 10.34 0.78 -11.20
N SER A 58 11.55 1.27 -11.44
CA SER A 58 12.56 0.56 -12.24
C SER A 58 13.93 0.63 -11.56
N SER A 59 14.83 -0.29 -11.90
CA SER A 59 16.22 -0.21 -11.49
C SER A 59 17.13 -0.11 -12.71
N THR A 60 18.01 0.89 -12.74
CA THR A 60 18.81 1.17 -13.96
C THR A 60 20.15 0.46 -14.02
N ARG A 61 20.62 -0.12 -12.90
CA ARG A 61 22.01 -0.61 -12.78
C ARG A 61 22.12 -2.12 -12.57
N LYS A 62 21.26 -2.67 -11.72
CA LYS A 62 21.24 -4.06 -11.26
C LYS A 62 19.83 -4.33 -10.73
N GLU A 63 19.40 -5.58 -10.70
CA GLU A 63 18.17 -5.93 -10.00
C GLU A 63 18.18 -5.41 -8.56
N ALA A 64 17.03 -4.97 -8.08
CA ALA A 64 16.86 -4.47 -6.73
C ALA A 64 15.84 -5.31 -5.98
N LEU A 65 16.05 -5.52 -4.69
CA LEU A 65 15.06 -6.14 -3.81
C LEU A 65 14.57 -5.08 -2.84
N ILE A 66 13.33 -4.63 -3.03
CA ILE A 66 12.66 -3.72 -2.10
C ILE A 66 12.09 -4.56 -0.97
N GLU A 67 12.48 -4.25 0.27
CA GLU A 67 12.04 -4.98 1.47
C GLU A 67 10.90 -4.26 2.17
N ASN A 68 10.81 -2.94 2.00
CA ASN A 68 9.79 -2.15 2.65
C ASN A 68 9.53 -0.85 1.89
N VAL A 69 8.27 -0.41 1.93
CA VAL A 69 7.83 0.90 1.43
C VAL A 69 6.96 1.52 2.50
N ASN A 70 7.41 2.64 3.05
CA ASN A 70 6.69 3.43 4.03
C ASN A 70 6.34 4.80 3.46
N MET A 71 5.23 5.35 3.90
CA MET A 71 4.74 6.63 3.48
C MET A 71 4.30 7.41 4.72
N ALA A 72 4.95 8.53 5.00
CA ALA A 72 4.47 9.47 6.01
C ALA A 72 3.68 10.57 5.30
N ILE A 73 2.44 10.81 5.74
CA ILE A 73 1.59 11.89 5.25
C ILE A 73 1.45 12.91 6.36
N SER A 74 1.86 14.15 6.09
CA SER A 74 1.77 15.27 7.02
C SER A 74 0.87 16.35 6.46
N HIS A 75 -0.05 16.86 7.28
CA HIS A 75 -0.83 18.04 6.98
C HIS A 75 -0.09 19.32 7.38
N ASP A 76 -0.48 20.47 6.81
CA ASP A 76 0.16 21.76 7.05
C ASP A 76 0.01 22.29 8.49
N ASP A 77 -0.97 21.79 9.26
CA ASP A 77 -1.12 22.07 10.69
C ASP A 77 -0.27 21.16 11.61
N GLY A 78 0.47 20.21 11.04
CA GLY A 78 1.43 19.36 11.74
C GLY A 78 0.96 17.92 12.01
N ASP A 79 -0.32 17.60 11.79
CA ASP A 79 -0.79 16.21 11.95
C ASP A 79 -0.08 15.28 10.98
N THR A 80 0.40 14.13 11.47
CA THR A 80 1.20 13.19 10.68
C THR A 80 0.73 11.75 10.89
N HIS A 81 0.55 11.04 9.78
CA HIS A 81 0.08 9.67 9.75
C HIS A 81 1.06 8.79 8.98
N ASN A 82 1.34 7.60 9.53
CA ASN A 82 2.32 6.68 8.98
C ASN A 82 1.63 5.49 8.34
N PHE A 83 1.83 5.37 7.04
CA PHE A 83 1.33 4.28 6.23
C PHE A 83 2.46 3.33 5.86
N ARG A 84 2.12 2.03 5.81
CA ARG A 84 3.02 0.98 5.36
C ARG A 84 2.36 0.19 4.24
N TRP A 85 3.13 -0.21 3.24
CA TRP A 85 2.64 -1.09 2.18
C TRP A 85 2.04 -2.38 2.79
N GLN A 86 0.89 -2.82 2.29
CA GLN A 86 0.25 -4.05 2.75
C GLN A 86 0.00 -5.01 1.60
N MET A 87 -0.34 -4.47 0.43
CA MET A 87 -0.70 -5.26 -0.74
C MET A 87 -0.04 -4.68 -1.99
N LEU A 88 0.29 -5.57 -2.91
CA LEU A 88 0.80 -5.24 -4.23
C LEU A 88 -0.18 -5.82 -5.25
N ASP A 89 -0.76 -4.95 -6.06
CA ASP A 89 -1.52 -5.33 -7.24
C ASP A 89 -0.67 -5.08 -8.49
N GLU A 90 -0.36 -6.16 -9.19
CA GLU A 90 0.28 -6.12 -10.49
C GLU A 90 -0.79 -6.26 -11.58
N LYS A 91 -0.88 -5.25 -12.46
CA LYS A 91 -1.60 -5.41 -13.72
C LYS A 91 -0.79 -6.36 -14.61
N GLY A 92 -1.36 -7.51 -14.95
CA GLY A 92 -0.75 -8.49 -15.83
C GLY A 92 -1.10 -8.22 -17.30
N PHE A 93 -1.15 -9.28 -18.09
CA PHE A 93 -1.41 -9.20 -19.52
C PHE A 93 -2.91 -9.01 -19.80
N GLU A 94 -3.23 -8.12 -20.73
CA GLU A 94 -4.55 -8.00 -21.36
C GLU A 94 -4.55 -8.83 -22.65
N GLY A 95 -5.29 -9.95 -22.64
CA GLY A 95 -5.49 -10.81 -23.80
C GLY A 95 -6.92 -10.72 -24.32
N LYS A 96 -7.15 -11.15 -25.56
CA LYS A 96 -8.51 -11.44 -26.05
C LYS A 96 -8.77 -12.94 -25.99
N SER A 97 -9.88 -13.32 -25.37
CA SER A 97 -10.45 -14.66 -25.43
C SER A 97 -10.74 -15.05 -26.88
N SER A 98 -10.84 -16.36 -27.15
CA SER A 98 -11.31 -16.89 -28.44
C SER A 98 -12.72 -16.41 -28.83
N LYS A 99 -13.49 -15.87 -27.86
CA LYS A 99 -14.81 -15.25 -28.07
C LYS A 99 -14.77 -13.72 -28.18
N GLY A 100 -13.59 -13.09 -28.15
CA GLY A 100 -13.42 -11.64 -28.30
C GLY A 100 -13.51 -10.82 -27.01
N GLU A 101 -13.78 -11.46 -25.86
CA GLU A 101 -13.77 -10.81 -24.54
C GLU A 101 -12.32 -10.47 -24.10
N THR A 102 -12.11 -9.30 -23.50
CA THR A 102 -10.82 -8.96 -22.90
C THR A 102 -10.66 -9.71 -21.58
N ILE A 103 -9.61 -10.53 -21.49
CA ILE A 103 -9.18 -11.19 -20.26
C ILE A 103 -8.04 -10.36 -19.68
N GLU A 104 -8.29 -9.70 -18.55
CA GLU A 104 -7.26 -9.03 -17.76
C GLU A 104 -6.82 -9.97 -16.64
N MET A 105 -5.56 -10.40 -16.66
CA MET A 105 -4.99 -11.15 -15.53
C MET A 105 -4.43 -10.15 -14.52
N ARG A 106 -5.01 -10.08 -13.31
CA ARG A 106 -4.48 -9.29 -12.19
C ARG A 106 -3.91 -10.21 -11.13
N ARG A 107 -2.73 -9.89 -10.60
CA ARG A 107 -2.11 -10.62 -9.48
C ARG A 107 -2.08 -9.72 -8.26
N SER A 108 -2.86 -10.09 -7.25
CA SER A 108 -2.88 -9.43 -5.94
C SER A 108 -2.12 -10.27 -4.93
N GLN A 109 -1.19 -9.68 -4.18
CA GLN A 109 -0.40 -10.39 -3.17
C GLN A 109 -0.04 -9.50 -1.97
N SER A 110 0.11 -10.11 -0.80
CA SER A 110 0.62 -9.41 0.39
C SER A 110 2.05 -8.89 0.14
N ALA A 111 2.32 -7.67 0.58
CA ALA A 111 3.61 -7.02 0.40
C ALA A 111 4.61 -7.51 1.45
N SER A 112 5.55 -8.36 1.05
CA SER A 112 6.66 -8.82 1.91
C SER A 112 8.03 -8.39 1.36
N ALA A 113 8.23 -8.57 0.05
CA ALA A 113 9.35 -8.05 -0.68
C ALA A 113 8.97 -7.90 -2.15
N LEU A 114 9.67 -7.01 -2.87
CA LEU A 114 9.41 -6.72 -4.27
C LEU A 114 10.71 -6.74 -5.06
N LYS A 115 10.84 -7.71 -5.97
CA LYS A 115 11.96 -7.77 -6.91
C LYS A 115 11.70 -6.82 -8.08
N ILE A 116 12.64 -5.90 -8.30
CA ILE A 116 12.64 -4.95 -9.43
C ILE A 116 13.72 -5.38 -10.43
N GLY A 117 13.29 -5.72 -11.63
CA GLY A 117 14.17 -6.01 -12.75
C GLY A 117 14.80 -4.76 -13.36
N THR A 118 15.77 -4.97 -14.24
CA THR A 118 16.39 -3.90 -15.04
C THR A 118 15.77 -3.71 -16.41
N ILE A 119 14.87 -4.62 -16.82
CA ILE A 119 14.21 -4.63 -18.13
C ILE A 119 12.70 -4.66 -17.88
N GLY A 120 11.97 -3.80 -18.59
CA GLY A 120 10.52 -3.66 -18.45
C GLY A 120 10.12 -2.72 -17.32
N LEU A 121 9.11 -1.88 -17.59
CA LEU A 121 8.44 -1.07 -16.59
C LEU A 121 7.15 -1.82 -16.25
N ILE A 122 7.04 -2.32 -15.01
CA ILE A 122 5.83 -2.97 -14.54
C ILE A 122 5.08 -1.94 -13.71
N GLU A 123 3.86 -1.61 -14.15
CA GLU A 123 2.94 -0.80 -13.37
C GLU A 123 2.40 -1.62 -12.20
N ARG A 124 2.50 -1.05 -11.01
CA ARG A 124 2.08 -1.71 -9.77
C ARG A 124 1.30 -0.72 -8.93
N LYS A 125 0.13 -1.12 -8.47
CA LYS A 125 -0.61 -0.38 -7.44
C LYS A 125 -0.18 -0.94 -6.09
N ILE A 126 0.40 -0.09 -5.26
CA ILE A 126 0.79 -0.45 -3.89
C ILE A 126 -0.30 0.08 -2.97
N ALA A 127 -0.99 -0.82 -2.27
CA ALA A 127 -1.98 -0.44 -1.29
C ALA A 127 -1.28 -0.15 0.04
N PHE A 128 -1.52 1.05 0.56
CA PHE A 128 -0.98 1.52 1.82
C PHE A 128 -2.07 1.51 2.89
N GLN A 129 -1.70 1.17 4.12
CA GLN A 129 -2.59 1.27 5.26
C GLN A 129 -1.89 1.94 6.44
N ASP A 130 -2.64 2.77 7.16
CA ASP A 130 -2.20 3.35 8.43
C ASP A 130 -1.97 2.23 9.45
N ILE A 131 -0.75 2.17 10.00
CA ILE A 131 -0.35 1.07 10.88
C ILE A 131 -1.03 1.15 12.25
N HIS A 132 -1.27 2.37 12.75
CA HIS A 132 -1.94 2.58 14.04
C HIS A 132 -3.41 2.22 13.91
N PHE A 133 -4.04 2.63 12.81
CA PHE A 133 -5.40 2.21 12.47
C PHE A 133 -5.52 0.68 12.47
N LYS A 134 -4.65 0.00 11.72
CA LYS A 134 -4.72 -1.46 11.55
C LYS A 134 -4.62 -2.20 12.88
N ILE A 135 -3.67 -1.80 13.74
CA ILE A 135 -3.44 -2.46 15.03
C ILE A 135 -4.66 -2.30 15.95
N GLU A 136 -5.16 -1.08 16.11
CA GLU A 136 -6.28 -0.83 17.02
C GLU A 136 -7.61 -1.37 16.46
N TYR A 137 -7.83 -1.25 15.15
CA TYR A 137 -8.98 -1.86 14.46
C TYR A 137 -9.04 -3.37 14.69
N SER A 138 -7.93 -4.09 14.48
CA SER A 138 -7.87 -5.54 14.71
C SER A 138 -8.22 -5.89 16.15
N LYS A 139 -7.66 -5.16 17.12
CA LYS A 139 -7.95 -5.38 18.54
C LYS A 139 -9.43 -5.18 18.88
N LEU A 140 -10.03 -4.07 18.44
CA LEU A 140 -11.45 -3.79 18.69
C LEU A 140 -12.36 -4.81 18.00
N LEU A 141 -12.03 -5.19 16.77
CA LEU A 141 -12.77 -6.20 16.02
C LEU A 141 -12.69 -7.57 16.69
N GLU A 142 -11.51 -7.99 17.18
CA GLU A 142 -11.35 -9.24 17.93
C GLU A 142 -12.19 -9.25 19.21
N MET A 143 -12.23 -8.14 19.94
CA MET A 143 -13.08 -7.99 21.13
C MET A 143 -14.56 -8.14 20.78
N LEU A 144 -15.03 -7.45 19.73
CA LEU A 144 -16.41 -7.53 19.25
C LEU A 144 -16.78 -8.95 18.82
N ILE A 145 -15.96 -9.59 18.00
CA ILE A 145 -16.19 -10.98 17.54
C ILE A 145 -16.21 -11.94 18.73
N GLY A 146 -15.36 -11.73 19.74
CA GLY A 146 -15.37 -12.52 20.97
C GLY A 146 -16.70 -12.42 21.72
N ARG A 147 -17.25 -11.21 21.85
CA ARG A 147 -18.56 -10.98 22.50
C ARG A 147 -19.73 -11.49 21.68
N GLU A 148 -19.70 -11.25 20.38
CA GLU A 148 -20.70 -11.73 19.42
C GLU A 148 -20.86 -13.25 19.53
N LYS A 149 -19.76 -14.02 19.58
CA LYS A 149 -19.82 -15.48 19.74
C LYS A 149 -20.54 -15.91 21.02
N ILE A 150 -20.24 -15.25 22.14
CA ILE A 150 -20.90 -15.53 23.43
C ILE A 150 -22.40 -15.20 23.37
N LEU A 151 -22.77 -14.09 22.73
CA LEU A 151 -24.18 -13.73 22.52
C LEU A 151 -24.89 -14.74 21.63
N PHE A 152 -24.26 -15.16 20.53
CA PHE A 152 -24.84 -16.12 19.60
C PHE A 152 -25.18 -17.45 20.29
N GLU A 153 -24.33 -17.91 21.22
CA GLU A 153 -24.57 -19.12 22.00
C GLU A 153 -25.68 -18.96 23.04
N LYS A 154 -25.82 -17.78 23.64
CA LYS A 154 -26.75 -17.53 24.76
C LYS A 154 -28.12 -16.99 24.35
N ASP A 155 -28.19 -16.26 23.25
CA ASP A 155 -29.35 -15.47 22.83
C ASP A 155 -29.51 -15.44 21.31
N ARG A 156 -29.45 -16.64 20.72
CA ARG A 156 -29.62 -16.86 19.28
C ARG A 156 -30.90 -16.25 18.68
N PRO A 157 -32.08 -16.25 19.35
CA PRO A 157 -33.30 -15.71 18.75
C PRO A 157 -33.24 -14.22 18.40
N HIS A 158 -32.42 -13.44 19.11
CA HIS A 158 -32.27 -11.99 18.92
C HIS A 158 -30.98 -11.60 18.19
N TYR A 159 -30.34 -12.57 17.52
CA TYR A 159 -29.17 -12.32 16.69
C TYR A 159 -29.59 -11.90 15.26
N PRO A 160 -28.97 -10.86 14.66
CA PRO A 160 -27.83 -10.09 15.15
C PRO A 160 -28.20 -8.80 15.89
N GLU A 161 -29.49 -8.53 16.15
CA GLU A 161 -29.96 -7.25 16.70
C GLU A 161 -29.29 -6.91 18.04
N ASN A 162 -29.04 -7.91 18.88
CA ASN A 162 -28.34 -7.74 20.16
C ASN A 162 -26.84 -7.39 20.02
N VAL A 163 -26.20 -7.69 18.88
CA VAL A 163 -24.80 -7.32 18.61
C VAL A 163 -24.66 -5.81 18.50
N PHE A 164 -25.63 -5.14 17.88
CA PHE A 164 -25.63 -3.69 17.70
C PHE A 164 -25.84 -2.92 19.01
N LEU A 165 -26.24 -3.61 20.07
CA LEU A 165 -26.39 -3.06 21.42
C LEU A 165 -25.13 -3.25 22.28
N LEU A 166 -24.13 -3.98 21.79
CA LEU A 166 -22.88 -4.20 22.52
C LEU A 166 -22.06 -2.92 22.62
N LYS A 167 -21.45 -2.70 23.79
CA LYS A 167 -20.45 -1.64 23.96
C LYS A 167 -19.29 -1.82 22.98
N GLU A 168 -18.83 -3.04 22.74
CA GLU A 168 -17.72 -3.33 21.83
C GLU A 168 -18.04 -2.97 20.37
N TYR A 169 -19.31 -3.03 19.98
CA TYR A 169 -19.75 -2.59 18.66
C TYR A 169 -19.74 -1.04 18.58
N ASP A 170 -20.25 -0.36 19.60
CA ASP A 170 -20.20 1.10 19.68
C ASP A 170 -18.75 1.64 19.77
N ASP A 171 -17.88 0.96 20.53
CA ASP A 171 -16.45 1.27 20.62
C ASP A 171 -15.78 1.19 19.24
N LEU A 172 -16.06 0.12 18.47
CA LEU A 172 -15.53 -0.06 17.12
C LEU A 172 -16.01 1.03 16.15
N LEU A 173 -17.31 1.31 16.13
CA LEU A 173 -17.86 2.36 15.27
C LEU A 173 -17.34 3.75 15.65
N SER A 174 -17.31 4.04 16.94
CA SER A 174 -16.79 5.31 17.46
C SER A 174 -15.31 5.48 17.13
N PHE A 175 -14.52 4.41 17.22
CA PHE A 175 -13.14 4.40 16.76
C PHE A 175 -13.07 4.73 15.27
N LEU A 176 -13.77 3.98 14.41
CA LEU A 176 -13.74 4.19 12.96
C LEU A 176 -14.11 5.63 12.58
N LYS A 177 -15.19 6.18 13.14
CA LYS A 177 -15.61 7.57 12.91
C LYS A 177 -14.51 8.58 13.27
N LYS A 178 -13.83 8.37 14.39
CA LYS A 178 -12.70 9.21 14.83
C LYS A 178 -11.45 9.08 13.97
N GLN A 179 -11.31 7.99 13.21
CA GLN A 179 -10.17 7.79 12.31
C GLN A 179 -10.34 8.54 10.99
N PHE A 180 -11.46 9.21 10.74
CA PHE A 180 -11.55 10.16 9.64
C PHE A 180 -10.76 11.43 9.99
N TYR A 181 -9.52 11.52 9.48
CA TYR A 181 -8.61 12.64 9.75
C TYR A 181 -8.27 13.48 8.50
N TRP A 182 -8.99 13.26 7.39
CA TRP A 182 -8.85 14.11 6.21
C TRP A 182 -9.46 15.48 6.49
N LYS A 183 -8.73 16.53 6.13
CA LYS A 183 -9.10 17.93 6.35
C LYS A 183 -8.64 18.78 5.18
N GLU A 184 -9.27 19.94 5.04
CA GLU A 184 -8.90 20.90 4.01
C GLU A 184 -7.52 21.46 4.30
N GLY A 185 -6.69 21.53 3.26
CA GLY A 185 -5.35 22.08 3.36
C GLY A 185 -4.33 21.31 2.53
N LYS A 186 -3.07 21.65 2.77
CA LYS A 186 -1.94 21.09 2.05
C LYS A 186 -1.39 19.87 2.79
N TYR A 187 -1.11 18.83 2.03
CA TYR A 187 -0.47 17.61 2.50
C TYR A 187 0.89 17.42 1.85
N THR A 188 1.83 16.90 2.63
CA THR A 188 3.14 16.45 2.18
C THR A 188 3.25 14.95 2.39
N ILE A 189 3.65 14.23 1.35
CA ILE A 189 3.93 12.80 1.36
C ILE A 189 5.44 12.61 1.33
N ALA A 190 5.99 11.93 2.33
CA ALA A 190 7.37 11.45 2.34
C ALA A 190 7.38 9.92 2.13
N LEU A 191 7.68 9.49 0.91
CA LEU A 191 7.83 8.09 0.55
C LEU A 191 9.26 7.63 0.85
N THR A 192 9.41 6.55 1.60
CA THR A 192 10.70 5.95 1.96
C THR A 192 10.72 4.49 1.52
N VAL A 193 11.73 4.12 0.73
CA VAL A 193 11.89 2.78 0.17
C VAL A 193 13.21 2.16 0.61
N ASP A 194 13.10 1.03 1.29
CA ASP A 194 14.23 0.25 1.78
C ASP A 194 14.60 -0.81 0.73
N GLU A 195 15.86 -0.78 0.28
CA GLU A 195 16.41 -1.73 -0.70
C GLU A 195 17.52 -2.53 -0.04
N ALA A 196 17.46 -3.86 -0.18
CA ALA A 196 18.27 -4.82 0.59
C ALA A 196 19.78 -4.57 0.52
N SER A 197 20.31 -4.05 -0.60
CA SER A 197 21.74 -3.79 -0.78
C SER A 197 22.18 -2.35 -0.43
N SER A 198 21.22 -1.49 -0.05
CA SER A 198 21.45 -0.10 0.33
C SER A 198 21.23 0.13 1.82
N LYS A 199 22.23 0.72 2.50
CA LYS A 199 22.08 1.16 3.89
C LYS A 199 21.24 2.43 4.05
N LYS A 200 21.02 3.18 2.96
CA LYS A 200 20.25 4.42 2.97
C LYS A 200 18.98 4.20 2.15
N PRO A 201 17.79 4.50 2.69
CA PRO A 201 16.56 4.37 1.93
C PRO A 201 16.53 5.39 0.79
N HIS A 202 15.87 5.01 -0.29
CA HIS A 202 15.44 5.96 -1.31
C HIS A 202 14.29 6.80 -0.77
N LYS A 203 14.28 8.11 -1.06
CA LYS A 203 13.26 9.03 -0.57
C LYS A 203 12.68 9.85 -1.72
N GLU A 204 11.36 9.99 -1.73
CA GLU A 204 10.62 10.89 -2.62
C GLU A 204 9.67 11.74 -1.80
N ILE A 205 9.49 13.00 -2.20
CA ILE A 205 8.58 13.93 -1.55
C ILE A 205 7.57 14.43 -2.58
N PHE A 206 6.30 14.32 -2.24
CA PHE A 206 5.18 14.80 -3.04
C PHE A 206 4.30 15.72 -2.21
N GLU A 207 3.56 16.60 -2.87
CA GLU A 207 2.57 17.46 -2.22
C GLU A 207 1.24 17.36 -2.95
N PHE A 208 0.15 17.46 -2.20
CA PHE A 208 -1.20 17.57 -2.75
C PHE A 208 -2.05 18.48 -1.87
N VAL A 209 -3.21 18.88 -2.39
CA VAL A 209 -4.16 19.72 -1.67
C VAL A 209 -5.52 19.05 -1.69
N LEU A 210 -6.21 19.07 -0.55
CA LEU A 210 -7.63 18.75 -0.44
C LEU A 210 -8.40 20.03 -0.18
N ASN A 211 -9.42 20.30 -0.99
CA ASN A 211 -10.34 21.42 -0.78
C ASN A 211 -11.59 20.98 -0.01
N LYS A 212 -12.43 21.93 0.37
CA LYS A 212 -13.67 21.62 1.11
C LYS A 212 -14.58 20.60 0.41
N GLN A 213 -14.76 20.70 -0.90
CA GLN A 213 -15.57 19.74 -1.68
C GLN A 213 -15.01 18.32 -1.61
N ASN A 214 -13.67 18.17 -1.61
CA ASN A 214 -13.03 16.88 -1.43
C ASN A 214 -13.37 16.29 -0.05
N ILE A 215 -13.29 17.09 1.00
CA ILE A 215 -13.60 16.65 2.36
C ILE A 215 -15.07 16.25 2.49
N ASP A 216 -15.99 17.09 2.00
CA ASP A 216 -17.42 16.81 2.05
C ASP A 216 -17.77 15.48 1.34
N SER A 217 -17.11 15.20 0.22
CA SER A 217 -17.28 13.93 -0.51
C SER A 217 -16.73 12.74 0.28
N LEU A 218 -15.55 12.88 0.90
CA LEU A 218 -14.93 11.82 1.70
C LEU A 218 -15.72 11.54 3.00
N GLU A 219 -16.29 12.56 3.64
CA GLU A 219 -17.09 12.43 4.86
C GLU A 219 -18.34 11.55 4.66
N MET A 220 -18.92 11.54 3.46
CA MET A 220 -20.04 10.65 3.12
C MET A 220 -19.68 9.17 3.31
N ASN A 221 -18.40 8.80 3.20
CA ASN A 221 -17.97 7.43 3.41
C ASN A 221 -18.09 6.98 4.86
N ILE A 222 -18.15 7.88 5.84
CA ILE A 222 -18.28 7.51 7.26
C ILE A 222 -19.58 6.71 7.48
N ALA A 223 -20.68 7.17 6.88
CA ALA A 223 -21.95 6.46 6.94
C ALA A 223 -21.89 5.12 6.20
N MET A 224 -21.18 5.06 5.07
CA MET A 224 -20.98 3.83 4.29
C MET A 224 -20.16 2.79 5.07
N VAL A 225 -19.17 3.20 5.86
CA VAL A 225 -18.41 2.29 6.74
C VAL A 225 -19.32 1.64 7.77
N GLN A 226 -20.21 2.41 8.39
CA GLN A 226 -21.17 1.84 9.34
C GLN A 226 -22.11 0.84 8.63
N LEU A 227 -22.69 1.23 7.49
CA LEU A 227 -23.54 0.34 6.69
C LEU A 227 -22.80 -0.97 6.33
N TYR A 228 -21.54 -0.87 5.90
CA TYR A 228 -20.72 -2.04 5.58
C TYR A 228 -20.63 -3.02 6.76
N ILE A 229 -20.32 -2.50 7.95
CA ILE A 229 -20.14 -3.31 9.15
C ILE A 229 -21.45 -3.97 9.56
N ASP A 230 -22.56 -3.25 9.48
CA ASP A 230 -23.89 -3.77 9.80
C ASP A 230 -24.25 -4.93 8.89
N GLU A 231 -24.03 -4.76 7.59
CA GLU A 231 -24.28 -5.80 6.60
C GLU A 231 -23.40 -7.04 6.80
N LEU A 232 -22.18 -6.93 7.32
CA LEU A 232 -21.37 -8.10 7.66
C LEU A 232 -22.04 -8.99 8.71
N PHE A 233 -22.65 -8.40 9.74
CA PHE A 233 -23.37 -9.15 10.77
C PHE A 233 -24.73 -9.65 10.26
N LEU A 234 -25.47 -8.83 9.50
CA LEU A 234 -26.73 -9.24 8.88
C LEU A 234 -26.54 -10.40 7.89
N LEU A 235 -25.48 -10.38 7.10
CA LEU A 235 -25.13 -11.44 6.16
C LEU A 235 -24.81 -12.73 6.91
N ARG A 236 -23.98 -12.64 7.96
CA ARG A 236 -23.62 -13.80 8.79
C ARG A 236 -24.85 -14.42 9.48
N ALA A 237 -25.82 -13.59 9.86
CA ALA A 237 -27.10 -14.02 10.40
C ALA A 237 -28.08 -14.58 9.35
N GLY A 238 -27.77 -14.49 8.06
CA GLY A 238 -28.67 -14.86 6.98
C GLY A 238 -29.87 -13.93 6.82
N ARG A 239 -29.82 -12.70 7.39
CA ARG A 239 -30.86 -11.67 7.23
C ARG A 239 -30.83 -11.03 5.85
N ILE A 240 -29.66 -11.01 5.23
CA ILE A 240 -29.43 -10.61 3.83
C ILE A 240 -28.65 -11.73 3.12
N GLN A 241 -28.74 -11.77 1.79
CA GLN A 241 -28.07 -12.81 0.98
C GLN A 241 -26.73 -12.34 0.40
N THR A 242 -26.57 -11.03 0.20
CA THR A 242 -25.39 -10.42 -0.38
C THR A 242 -25.13 -9.07 0.27
N LEU A 243 -23.87 -8.65 0.32
CA LEU A 243 -23.52 -7.28 0.71
C LEU A 243 -23.95 -6.30 -0.38
N THR A 244 -24.39 -5.12 0.03
CA THR A 244 -24.57 -3.99 -0.88
C THR A 244 -23.22 -3.60 -1.45
N LEU A 245 -23.17 -3.38 -2.76
CA LEU A 245 -21.98 -2.84 -3.40
C LEU A 245 -21.80 -1.39 -2.95
N ILE A 246 -20.83 -1.16 -2.06
CA ILE A 246 -20.53 0.19 -1.59
C ILE A 246 -19.71 0.93 -2.65
N ASN A 247 -20.32 1.99 -3.17
CA ASN A 247 -19.64 2.96 -4.02
C ASN A 247 -18.95 4.00 -3.14
N TRP A 248 -17.72 3.69 -2.72
CA TRP A 248 -16.89 4.62 -1.96
C TRP A 248 -16.63 5.90 -2.76
N ASN A 249 -16.74 7.05 -2.09
CA ASN A 249 -16.36 8.34 -2.64
C ASN A 249 -14.82 8.45 -2.61
N TRP A 250 -14.21 8.41 -3.79
CA TRP A 250 -12.77 8.59 -3.96
C TRP A 250 -12.48 10.00 -4.44
N VAL A 251 -11.43 10.61 -3.90
CA VAL A 251 -10.90 11.88 -4.38
C VAL A 251 -9.61 11.61 -5.14
N TYR A 252 -9.55 12.14 -6.36
CA TYR A 252 -8.35 12.14 -7.19
C TYR A 252 -7.82 13.57 -7.27
N THR A 253 -6.66 13.82 -6.68
CA THR A 253 -6.02 15.14 -6.65
C THR A 253 -4.62 15.07 -7.24
N ASN A 254 -4.16 16.18 -7.82
CA ASN A 254 -2.85 16.23 -8.45
C ASN A 254 -1.75 16.17 -7.38
N ILE A 255 -0.65 15.50 -7.72
CA ILE A 255 0.56 15.47 -6.89
C ILE A 255 1.70 16.22 -7.58
N ASP A 256 2.36 17.08 -6.82
CA ASP A 256 3.55 17.79 -7.26
C ASP A 256 4.78 17.18 -6.59
N ARG A 257 5.73 16.72 -7.41
CA ARG A 257 7.00 16.19 -6.89
C ARG A 257 7.91 17.36 -6.48
N LYS A 258 8.31 17.39 -5.22
CA LYS A 258 9.38 18.31 -4.78
C LYS A 258 10.71 17.78 -5.29
N GLN A 259 11.36 18.55 -6.17
CA GLN A 259 12.76 18.30 -6.50
C GLN A 259 13.61 18.69 -5.28
N ASN A 260 14.31 17.70 -4.72
CA ASN A 260 15.38 17.93 -3.75
C ASN A 260 16.66 18.38 -4.45
#